data_AF-A0A8T5EKH2-F1
#
_entry.id   AF-A0A8T5EKH2-F1
#
_cell.length_a   1.000
_cell.length_b   1.000
_cell.length_c   1.000
_cell.angle_alpha   90.00
_cell.angle_beta   90.00
_cell.angle_gamma   90.00
#
_symmetry.space_group_name_H-M   'P 1'
#
loop_
_entity.id
_entity.type
_entity.pdbx_description
1 polymer ?
#
loop_
_entity_poly.entity_id
_entity_poly.type
_entity_poly.pdbx_seq_one_letter_code
_entity_poly.pdbx_strand_id
1 'polypeptide(L)'
;MAEEIQIEINLPSDEHDTMPFRLGDIVLERKFGDLHHVLGNIDQLRHEWKFQFRLLRHEWGQAHFLTMVTGVLAFLLGSISTELFDGGDPKLTGPAGVAAIGGFAFFQLIVSAILWVWFFIQISVNFPIMRGHIINVIIIWGAIFASQIMFHVNSPSFPIGASLGDALGGVILAAAGCFFTYFFWKAVTETRDLHVQEHHVHTDVRVMEEAMAEHSLYAWTMLIICWVLTIALNGWSGIHFIAERNVSNYWIYAIHLISGILLIYILMHILWFPQRMLGEGTRVQTKAAAAADADLLLEGVILATEGACPSCQENAPVSRANNGDTILDCTSEDCNRIGPAGSTCEGCGETYPTRYTCASCGINSPASDYIPDSEAW
;
A
#
# COMPACT_ATOMS: atom_id res chain seq x y z
N MET A 1 5.69 34.76 41.17
CA MET A 1 5.92 33.31 40.96
C MET A 1 4.67 32.80 40.30
N ALA A 2 4.68 32.75 38.96
CA ALA A 2 3.57 32.18 38.20
C ALA A 2 3.83 30.68 38.14
N GLU A 3 2.91 29.92 38.72
CA GLU A 3 2.93 28.46 38.75
C GLU A 3 2.55 27.99 37.33
N GLU A 4 3.52 27.40 36.62
CA GLU A 4 3.29 26.75 35.34
C GLU A 4 2.34 25.56 35.57
N ILE A 5 1.09 25.72 35.16
CA ILE A 5 0.14 24.62 35.07
C ILE A 5 0.59 23.78 33.87
N GLN A 6 1.34 22.72 34.14
CA GLN A 6 1.57 21.64 33.19
C GLN A 6 0.24 20.92 32.98
N ILE A 7 -0.44 21.24 31.87
CA ILE A 7 -1.57 20.47 31.39
C ILE A 7 -0.97 19.22 30.74
N GLU A 8 -0.86 18.15 31.52
CA GLU A 8 -0.54 16.82 31.02
C GLU A 8 -1.76 16.35 30.21
N ILE A 9 -1.74 16.58 28.90
CA ILE A 9 -2.72 16.02 27.98
C ILE A 9 -2.42 14.53 27.88
N ASN A 10 -2.96 13.74 28.82
CA ASN A 10 -3.07 12.30 28.66
C ASN A 10 -4.06 12.04 27.52
N LEU A 11 -3.55 12.01 26.29
CA LEU A 11 -4.21 11.35 25.18
C LEU A 11 -4.50 9.91 25.63
N PRO A 12 -5.68 9.35 25.30
CA PRO A 12 -5.95 7.95 25.62
C PRO A 12 -4.85 7.12 24.94
N SER A 13 -4.07 6.39 25.74
CA SER A 13 -3.06 5.47 25.24
C SER A 13 -3.77 4.43 24.39
N ASP A 14 -3.64 4.51 23.08
CA ASP A 14 -4.08 3.43 22.19
C ASP A 14 -3.35 2.15 22.63
N GLU A 15 -4.04 1.01 22.64
CA GLU A 15 -3.46 -0.30 23.01
C GLU A 15 -2.16 -0.60 22.23
N HIS A 16 -1.94 0.04 21.08
CA HIS A 16 -0.74 -0.06 20.25
C HIS A 16 0.55 0.50 20.88
N ASP A 17 0.43 1.50 21.76
CA ASP A 17 1.57 2.08 22.51
C ASP A 17 2.09 1.14 23.60
N THR A 18 1.30 0.13 23.97
CA THR A 18 1.73 -0.90 24.92
C THR A 18 2.51 -2.01 24.22
N MET A 19 3.72 -1.69 23.75
CA MET A 19 4.65 -2.72 23.29
C MET A 19 5.13 -3.58 24.47
N PRO A 20 5.21 -4.92 24.34
CA PRO A 20 5.65 -5.81 25.43
C PRO A 20 7.13 -5.57 25.81
N PHE A 21 7.91 -4.98 24.92
CA PHE A 21 9.29 -4.51 25.12
C PHE A 21 9.62 -3.50 24.01
N ARG A 22 10.51 -2.54 24.28
CA ARG A 22 10.86 -1.51 23.28
C ARG A 22 12.07 -1.93 22.46
N LEU A 23 12.23 -1.30 21.29
CA LEU A 23 13.42 -1.52 20.46
C LEU A 23 14.70 -1.13 21.21
N GLY A 24 14.67 -0.03 21.97
CA GLY A 24 15.81 0.43 22.77
C GLY A 24 16.29 -0.54 23.85
N ASP A 25 15.44 -1.46 24.30
CA ASP A 25 15.76 -2.41 25.37
C ASP A 25 16.59 -3.61 24.86
N ILE A 26 16.83 -3.70 23.55
CA ILE A 26 17.47 -4.88 22.96
C ILE A 26 18.98 -4.75 22.97
N VAL A 27 19.61 -5.60 23.78
CA VAL A 27 21.06 -5.67 23.80
C VAL A 27 21.56 -6.74 22.83
N LEU A 28 22.53 -6.36 21.98
CA LEU A 28 23.33 -7.28 21.18
C LEU A 28 24.52 -7.78 22.01
N GLU A 29 24.73 -9.11 22.04
CA GLU A 29 25.84 -9.72 22.77
C GLU A 29 27.22 -9.41 22.15
N ARG A 30 27.25 -9.13 20.84
CA ARG A 30 28.46 -8.77 20.09
C ARG A 30 28.12 -7.67 19.11
N LYS A 31 28.91 -6.59 19.13
CA LYS A 31 28.84 -5.48 18.18
C LYS A 31 30.00 -5.61 17.20
N PHE A 32 29.70 -5.73 15.92
CA PHE A 32 30.68 -5.73 14.85
C PHE A 32 31.19 -4.31 14.51
N GLY A 33 30.46 -3.26 14.89
CA GLY A 33 30.88 -1.87 14.78
C GLY A 33 32.15 -1.54 15.57
N ASP A 34 32.44 -2.31 16.63
CA ASP A 34 33.67 -2.20 17.41
C ASP A 34 34.91 -2.63 16.59
N LEU A 35 34.73 -3.45 15.55
CA LEU A 35 35.80 -3.86 14.63
C LEU A 35 36.01 -2.84 13.50
N HIS A 36 34.92 -2.31 12.92
CA HIS A 36 34.98 -1.32 11.84
C HIS A 36 33.67 -0.54 11.70
N HIS A 37 33.74 0.79 11.54
CA HIS A 37 32.56 1.66 11.48
C HIS A 37 31.52 1.27 10.41
N VAL A 38 31.96 0.76 9.25
CA VAL A 38 31.08 0.27 8.16
C VAL A 38 30.21 -0.91 8.59
N LEU A 39 30.66 -1.71 9.56
CA LEU A 39 29.90 -2.83 10.10
C LEU A 39 28.80 -2.39 11.08
N GLY A 40 28.72 -1.09 11.42
CA GLY A 40 27.66 -0.54 12.28
C GLY A 40 26.25 -0.74 11.69
N ASN A 41 26.10 -0.66 10.37
CA ASN A 41 24.82 -0.91 9.70
C ASN A 41 24.35 -2.37 9.87
N ILE A 42 25.28 -3.32 9.93
CA ILE A 42 24.98 -4.73 10.17
C ILE A 42 24.51 -4.93 11.62
N ASP A 43 25.10 -4.20 12.57
CA ASP A 43 24.63 -4.24 13.94
C ASP A 43 23.23 -3.64 14.09
N GLN A 44 22.92 -2.53 13.41
CA GLN A 44 21.57 -1.98 13.37
C GLN A 44 20.56 -3.00 12.80
N LEU A 45 20.90 -3.64 11.67
CA LEU A 45 20.06 -4.67 11.07
C LEU A 45 19.82 -5.84 12.03
N ARG A 46 20.88 -6.34 12.69
CA ARG A 46 20.77 -7.44 13.66
C ARG A 46 19.95 -7.06 14.87
N HIS A 47 20.09 -5.82 15.35
CA HIS A 47 19.34 -5.28 16.47
C HIS A 47 17.84 -5.28 16.18
N GLU A 48 17.45 -4.65 15.07
CA GLU A 48 16.05 -4.57 14.64
C GLU A 48 15.47 -5.94 14.24
N TRP A 49 16.24 -6.83 13.59
CA TRP A 49 15.75 -8.19 13.33
C TRP A 49 15.53 -8.99 14.62
N LYS A 50 16.41 -8.85 15.61
CA LYS A 50 16.22 -9.49 16.91
C LYS A 50 14.95 -8.99 17.60
N PHE A 51 14.65 -7.70 17.48
CA PHE A 51 13.39 -7.10 17.94
C PHE A 51 12.19 -7.71 17.24
N GLN A 52 12.15 -7.60 15.91
CA GLN A 52 11.04 -8.10 15.10
C GLN A 52 10.76 -9.58 15.36
N PHE A 53 11.80 -10.40 15.47
CA PHE A 53 11.63 -11.84 15.67
C PHE A 53 11.16 -12.20 17.08
N ARG A 54 11.62 -11.47 18.11
CA ARG A 54 11.06 -11.63 19.47
C ARG A 54 9.59 -11.24 19.50
N LEU A 55 9.23 -10.16 18.81
CA LEU A 55 7.86 -9.64 18.78
C LEU A 55 6.95 -10.59 18.00
N LEU A 56 7.43 -11.09 16.87
CA LEU A 56 6.76 -12.10 16.05
C LEU A 56 6.41 -13.34 16.86
N ARG A 57 7.36 -13.88 17.65
CA ARG A 57 7.11 -15.05 18.49
C ARG A 57 6.08 -14.81 19.59
N HIS A 58 5.94 -13.57 20.05
CA HIS A 58 4.98 -13.21 21.07
C HIS A 58 3.56 -13.07 20.49
N GLU A 59 3.46 -12.50 19.27
CA GLU A 59 2.17 -12.11 18.69
C GLU A 59 1.60 -13.11 17.69
N TRP A 60 2.42 -13.92 17.03
CA TRP A 60 1.93 -14.91 16.06
C TRP A 60 1.12 -15.99 16.78
N GLY A 61 -0.20 -15.79 16.79
CA GLY A 61 -1.16 -16.78 17.25
C GLY A 61 -1.50 -17.85 16.20
N GLN A 62 -2.45 -18.71 16.56
CA GLN A 62 -2.91 -19.83 15.73
C GLN A 62 -3.35 -19.41 14.31
N ALA A 63 -4.01 -18.25 14.18
CA ALA A 63 -4.46 -17.74 12.89
C ALA A 63 -3.30 -17.47 11.92
N HIS A 64 -2.19 -16.89 12.40
CA HIS A 64 -1.01 -16.61 11.59
C HIS A 64 -0.34 -17.92 11.13
N PHE A 65 -0.15 -18.87 12.04
CA PHE A 65 0.42 -20.17 11.70
C PHE A 65 -0.46 -20.95 10.71
N LEU A 66 -1.78 -20.94 10.89
CA LEU A 66 -2.69 -21.61 9.97
C LEU A 66 -2.59 -20.99 8.56
N THR A 67 -2.56 -19.67 8.45
CA THR A 67 -2.37 -18.97 7.18
C THR A 67 -1.04 -19.33 6.52
N MET A 68 0.06 -19.39 7.28
CA MET A 68 1.36 -19.81 6.77
C MET A 68 1.31 -21.25 6.25
N VAL A 69 0.71 -22.17 7.00
CA VAL A 69 0.55 -23.57 6.60
C VAL A 69 -0.30 -23.68 5.34
N THR A 70 -1.41 -22.94 5.23
CA THR A 70 -2.23 -22.88 4.00
C THR A 70 -1.37 -22.49 2.80
N GLY A 71 -0.60 -21.41 2.89
CA GLY A 71 0.26 -20.95 1.80
C GLY A 71 1.33 -21.97 1.43
N VAL A 72 1.97 -22.59 2.43
CA VAL A 72 2.98 -23.62 2.21
C VAL A 72 2.38 -24.85 1.53
N LEU A 73 1.20 -25.30 1.95
CA LEU A 73 0.50 -26.40 1.31
C LEU A 73 0.08 -26.05 -0.12
N ALA A 74 -0.44 -24.84 -0.36
CA ALA A 74 -0.77 -24.36 -1.69
C ALA A 74 0.43 -24.44 -2.63
N PHE A 75 1.59 -23.95 -2.17
CA PHE A 75 2.84 -24.01 -2.92
C PHE A 75 3.31 -25.44 -3.16
N LEU A 76 3.42 -26.28 -2.13
CA LEU A 76 3.92 -27.64 -2.26
C LEU A 76 3.04 -28.50 -3.17
N LEU A 77 1.71 -28.36 -3.09
CA LEU A 77 0.78 -29.03 -3.99
C LEU A 77 0.88 -28.51 -5.43
N GLY A 78 1.34 -27.28 -5.66
CA GLY A 78 1.63 -26.79 -7.00
C GLY A 78 2.98 -27.27 -7.54
N SER A 79 3.99 -27.36 -6.68
CA SER A 79 5.39 -27.60 -7.07
C SER A 79 5.80 -29.07 -7.08
N ILE A 80 5.08 -29.97 -6.40
CA ILE A 80 5.40 -31.40 -6.33
C ILE A 80 4.36 -32.17 -7.13
N SER A 81 4.67 -32.60 -8.36
CA SER A 81 3.73 -33.37 -9.18
C SER A 81 4.41 -34.60 -9.79
N THR A 82 3.66 -35.69 -9.96
CA THR A 82 4.14 -36.90 -10.66
C THR A 82 4.52 -36.60 -12.11
N GLU A 83 3.81 -35.67 -12.76
CA GLU A 83 4.10 -35.22 -14.13
C GLU A 83 5.48 -34.56 -14.25
N LEU A 84 5.95 -33.92 -13.18
CA LEU A 84 7.25 -33.26 -13.15
C LEU A 84 8.40 -34.28 -13.15
N PHE A 85 8.21 -35.41 -12.45
CA PHE A 85 9.23 -36.47 -12.35
C PHE A 85 9.25 -37.39 -13.57
N ASP A 86 8.14 -37.52 -14.29
CA ASP A 86 8.04 -38.32 -15.51
C ASP A 86 8.54 -37.55 -16.76
N GLY A 87 8.78 -36.24 -16.63
CA GLY A 87 9.29 -35.36 -17.69
C GLY A 87 8.25 -34.95 -18.74
N GLY A 88 7.11 -35.65 -18.81
CA GLY A 88 5.98 -35.36 -19.70
C GLY A 88 6.31 -35.46 -21.20
N ASP A 89 5.30 -35.23 -22.06
CA ASP A 89 5.51 -35.10 -23.51
C ASP A 89 5.69 -33.62 -23.90
N PRO A 90 6.90 -33.18 -24.32
CA PRO A 90 7.17 -31.79 -24.67
C PRO A 90 6.46 -31.33 -25.96
N LYS A 91 5.80 -32.23 -26.70
CA LYS A 91 5.02 -31.88 -27.89
C LYS A 91 3.59 -31.45 -27.57
N LEU A 92 3.09 -31.78 -26.38
CA LEU A 92 1.75 -31.40 -25.94
C LEU A 92 1.81 -30.05 -25.23
N THR A 93 1.19 -29.03 -25.83
CA THR A 93 1.15 -27.68 -25.27
C THR A 93 -0.27 -27.11 -25.29
N GLY A 94 -0.50 -26.07 -24.48
CA GLY A 94 -1.80 -25.40 -24.41
C GLY A 94 -2.93 -26.31 -23.89
N PRO A 95 -4.17 -26.17 -24.40
CA PRO A 95 -5.31 -26.95 -23.93
C PRO A 95 -5.14 -28.47 -24.08
N ALA A 96 -4.44 -28.92 -25.13
CA ALA A 96 -4.15 -30.33 -25.33
C ALA A 96 -3.17 -30.88 -24.29
N GLY A 97 -2.18 -30.07 -23.87
CA GLY A 97 -1.30 -30.40 -22.76
C GLY A 97 -2.04 -30.52 -21.43
N VAL A 98 -2.94 -29.57 -21.13
CA VAL A 98 -3.76 -29.62 -19.91
C VAL A 98 -4.66 -30.86 -19.87
N ALA A 99 -5.26 -31.24 -21.00
CA ALA A 99 -6.10 -32.44 -21.11
C ALA A 99 -5.31 -33.76 -20.99
N ALA A 100 -3.99 -33.74 -21.21
CA ALA A 100 -3.13 -34.91 -21.13
C ALA A 100 -2.60 -35.19 -19.70
N ILE A 101 -2.77 -34.24 -18.77
CA ILE A 101 -2.34 -34.39 -17.37
C ILE A 101 -3.12 -35.53 -16.70
N GLY A 102 -2.42 -36.37 -15.93
CA GLY A 102 -3.06 -37.41 -15.14
C GLY A 102 -4.11 -36.85 -14.16
N GLY A 103 -5.23 -37.55 -13.99
CA GLY A 103 -6.36 -37.06 -13.18
C GLY A 103 -6.00 -36.66 -11.75
N PHE A 104 -5.03 -37.34 -11.12
CA PHE A 104 -4.52 -36.98 -9.80
C PHE A 104 -3.75 -35.65 -9.81
N ALA A 105 -2.82 -35.47 -10.74
CA ALA A 105 -2.05 -34.23 -10.88
C ALA A 105 -2.96 -33.04 -11.24
N PHE A 106 -3.96 -33.27 -12.09
CA PHE A 106 -4.98 -32.26 -12.41
C PHE A 106 -5.78 -31.83 -11.17
N PHE A 107 -6.25 -32.80 -10.36
CA PHE A 107 -6.93 -32.51 -9.11
C PHE A 107 -6.04 -31.73 -8.13
N GLN A 108 -4.77 -32.13 -8.01
CA GLN A 108 -3.79 -31.48 -7.15
C GLN A 108 -3.56 -30.02 -7.54
N LEU A 109 -3.48 -29.71 -8.84
CA LEU A 109 -3.36 -28.33 -9.36
C LEU A 109 -4.59 -27.49 -9.01
N ILE A 110 -5.80 -28.03 -9.14
CA ILE A 110 -7.03 -27.33 -8.76
C ILE A 110 -7.03 -27.03 -7.26
N VAL A 111 -6.68 -28.02 -6.42
CA VAL A 111 -6.62 -27.83 -4.96
C VAL A 111 -5.57 -26.77 -4.60
N SER A 112 -4.39 -26.80 -5.22
CA SER A 112 -3.37 -25.76 -5.05
C SER A 112 -3.91 -24.37 -5.40
N ALA A 113 -4.61 -24.23 -6.53
CA ALA A 113 -5.18 -22.94 -6.94
C ALA A 113 -6.24 -22.42 -5.96
N ILE A 114 -7.12 -23.30 -5.47
CA ILE A 114 -8.13 -22.94 -4.44
C ILE A 114 -7.44 -22.50 -3.15
N LEU A 115 -6.40 -23.22 -2.72
CA LEU A 115 -5.65 -22.87 -1.52
C LEU A 115 -4.88 -21.56 -1.66
N TRP A 116 -4.37 -21.21 -2.85
CA TRP A 116 -3.78 -19.90 -3.11
C TRP A 116 -4.80 -18.77 -2.96
N VAL A 117 -6.00 -18.93 -3.53
CA VAL A 117 -7.10 -17.95 -3.36
C VAL A 117 -7.45 -17.81 -1.88
N TRP A 118 -7.60 -18.95 -1.18
CA TRP A 118 -7.88 -18.96 0.25
C TRP A 118 -6.78 -18.30 1.07
N PHE A 119 -5.51 -18.55 0.75
CA PHE A 119 -4.36 -17.92 1.40
C PHE A 119 -4.37 -16.39 1.26
N PHE A 120 -4.68 -15.86 0.07
CA PHE A 120 -4.79 -14.40 -0.12
C PHE A 120 -5.97 -13.80 0.65
N ILE A 121 -7.09 -14.51 0.75
CA ILE A 121 -8.22 -14.11 1.61
C ILE A 121 -7.77 -14.07 3.08
N GLN A 122 -7.10 -15.13 3.56
CA GLN A 122 -6.59 -15.19 4.92
C GLN A 122 -5.59 -14.07 5.23
N ILE A 123 -4.69 -13.74 4.29
CA ILE A 123 -3.80 -12.57 4.40
C ILE A 123 -4.61 -11.28 4.54
N SER A 124 -5.65 -11.09 3.72
CA SER A 124 -6.51 -9.88 3.74
C SER A 124 -7.33 -9.72 5.03
N VAL A 125 -7.64 -10.84 5.69
CA VAL A 125 -8.35 -10.85 6.98
C VAL A 125 -7.39 -10.67 8.14
N ASN A 126 -6.27 -11.38 8.16
CA ASN A 126 -5.29 -11.29 9.25
C ASN A 126 -4.51 -9.97 9.20
N PHE A 127 -4.34 -9.38 8.01
CA PHE A 127 -3.58 -8.16 7.80
C PHE A 127 -4.42 -7.01 7.18
N PRO A 128 -5.47 -6.50 7.85
CA PRO A 128 -6.44 -5.57 7.26
C PRO A 128 -5.86 -4.23 6.81
N ILE A 129 -4.88 -3.68 7.54
CA ILE A 129 -4.21 -2.40 7.19
C ILE A 129 -3.53 -2.49 5.82
N MET A 130 -3.00 -3.68 5.52
CA MET A 130 -2.28 -3.95 4.28
C MET A 130 -3.19 -4.35 3.13
N ARG A 131 -4.51 -4.48 3.35
CA ARG A 131 -5.49 -4.97 2.37
C ARG A 131 -5.43 -4.19 1.05
N GLY A 132 -5.31 -2.87 1.12
CA GLY A 132 -5.23 -1.99 -0.05
C GLY A 132 -4.01 -2.26 -0.94
N HIS A 133 -2.97 -2.88 -0.41
CA HIS A 133 -1.72 -3.17 -1.11
C HIS A 133 -1.50 -4.65 -1.42
N ILE A 134 -2.40 -5.55 -1.02
CA ILE A 134 -2.30 -6.98 -1.38
C ILE A 134 -2.24 -7.16 -2.89
N ILE A 135 -3.03 -6.39 -3.64
CA ILE A 135 -3.01 -6.42 -5.11
C ILE A 135 -1.63 -6.04 -5.64
N ASN A 136 -1.00 -5.00 -5.10
CA ASN A 136 0.36 -4.60 -5.49
C ASN A 136 1.36 -5.73 -5.20
N VAL A 137 1.25 -6.38 -4.06
CA VAL A 137 2.12 -7.52 -3.69
C VAL A 137 1.95 -8.69 -4.65
N ILE A 138 0.71 -9.01 -5.05
CA ILE A 138 0.43 -10.05 -6.06
C ILE A 138 1.03 -9.65 -7.41
N ILE A 139 0.91 -8.38 -7.83
CA ILE A 139 1.51 -7.86 -9.06
C ILE A 139 3.04 -7.97 -9.00
N ILE A 140 3.67 -7.61 -7.87
CA ILE A 140 5.13 -7.74 -7.70
C ILE A 140 5.55 -9.20 -7.86
N TRP A 141 4.92 -10.11 -7.11
CA TRP A 141 5.25 -11.54 -7.17
C TRP A 141 5.06 -12.07 -8.60
N GLY A 142 3.89 -11.80 -9.20
CA GLY A 142 3.57 -12.22 -10.56
C GLY A 142 4.54 -11.67 -11.60
N ALA A 143 4.90 -10.38 -11.54
CA ALA A 143 5.80 -9.75 -12.49
C ALA A 143 7.24 -10.28 -12.36
N ILE A 144 7.77 -10.40 -11.15
CA ILE A 144 9.11 -10.96 -10.93
C ILE A 144 9.13 -12.44 -11.33
N PHE A 145 8.13 -13.24 -10.99
CA PHE A 145 8.08 -14.65 -11.40
C PHE A 145 7.93 -14.80 -12.92
N ALA A 146 7.03 -14.04 -13.55
CA ALA A 146 6.83 -14.05 -14.99
C ALA A 146 8.09 -13.55 -15.75
N SER A 147 8.88 -12.65 -15.16
CA SER A 147 10.17 -12.26 -15.73
C SER A 147 11.10 -13.47 -15.88
N GLN A 148 11.14 -14.35 -14.88
CA GLN A 148 11.94 -15.57 -14.92
C GLN A 148 11.46 -16.52 -16.01
N ILE A 149 10.16 -16.55 -16.31
CA ILE A 149 9.61 -17.35 -17.43
C ILE A 149 10.18 -16.80 -18.73
N MET A 150 10.02 -15.50 -18.96
CA MET A 150 10.46 -14.84 -20.18
C MET A 150 11.97 -14.97 -20.42
N PHE A 151 12.78 -14.95 -19.37
CA PHE A 151 14.22 -15.18 -19.47
C PHE A 151 14.59 -16.57 -19.99
N HIS A 152 13.77 -17.59 -19.72
CA HIS A 152 14.05 -18.99 -20.09
C HIS A 152 13.40 -19.44 -21.40
N VAL A 153 12.39 -18.73 -21.92
CA VAL A 153 11.65 -19.14 -23.15
C VAL A 153 12.60 -19.35 -24.33
N ASN A 154 13.49 -18.38 -24.59
CA ASN A 154 14.47 -18.45 -25.69
C ASN A 154 15.86 -18.90 -25.22
N SER A 155 16.07 -19.07 -23.91
CA SER A 155 17.38 -19.37 -23.33
C SER A 155 17.23 -20.31 -22.12
N PRO A 156 17.06 -21.63 -22.35
CA PRO A 156 16.81 -22.58 -21.26
C PRO A 156 17.88 -22.61 -20.16
N SER A 157 19.11 -22.21 -20.48
CA SER A 157 20.25 -22.13 -19.54
C SER A 157 20.48 -20.73 -18.96
N PHE A 158 19.48 -19.83 -19.01
CA PHE A 158 19.61 -18.45 -18.54
C PHE A 158 20.23 -18.37 -17.12
N PRO A 159 21.21 -17.47 -16.87
CA PRO A 159 21.65 -16.37 -17.73
C PRO A 159 22.71 -16.74 -18.78
N ILE A 160 23.14 -18.01 -18.84
CA ILE A 160 24.22 -18.44 -19.72
C ILE A 160 23.69 -18.56 -21.15
N GLY A 161 24.36 -17.89 -22.09
CA GLY A 161 24.03 -17.93 -23.51
C GLY A 161 22.86 -17.04 -23.94
N ALA A 162 22.33 -16.21 -23.03
CA ALA A 162 21.21 -15.32 -23.34
C ALA A 162 21.66 -14.11 -24.18
N SER A 163 20.88 -13.78 -25.21
CA SER A 163 21.04 -12.53 -25.97
C SER A 163 20.26 -11.38 -25.31
N LEU A 164 20.74 -10.14 -25.45
CA LEU A 164 20.06 -8.96 -24.89
C LEU A 164 18.65 -8.77 -25.47
N GLY A 165 18.44 -9.13 -26.73
CA GLY A 165 17.13 -9.04 -27.40
C GLY A 165 16.13 -10.04 -26.82
N ASP A 166 16.57 -11.27 -26.58
CA ASP A 166 15.73 -12.34 -26.03
C ASP A 166 15.32 -12.08 -24.56
N ALA A 167 16.18 -11.39 -23.81
CA ALA A 167 15.93 -11.06 -22.41
C ALA A 167 14.97 -9.87 -22.20
N LEU A 168 14.65 -9.10 -23.25
CA LEU A 168 13.93 -7.82 -23.13
C LEU A 168 12.59 -7.97 -22.38
N GLY A 169 11.81 -9.01 -22.71
CA GLY A 169 10.53 -9.26 -22.05
C GLY A 169 10.67 -9.53 -20.56
N GLY A 170 11.70 -10.28 -20.16
CA GLY A 170 12.01 -10.52 -18.75
C GLY A 170 12.47 -9.24 -18.05
N VAL A 171 13.31 -8.43 -18.68
CA VAL A 171 13.79 -7.15 -18.10
C VAL A 171 12.62 -6.19 -17.85
N ILE A 172 11.69 -6.06 -18.79
CA ILE A 172 10.51 -5.18 -18.64
C ILE A 172 9.63 -5.63 -17.46
N LEU A 173 9.34 -6.93 -17.35
CA LEU A 173 8.56 -7.47 -16.24
C LEU A 173 9.28 -7.33 -14.90
N ALA A 174 10.60 -7.56 -14.87
CA ALA A 174 11.40 -7.35 -13.67
C ALA A 174 11.38 -5.87 -13.24
N ALA A 175 11.53 -4.95 -14.19
CA ALA A 175 11.46 -3.51 -13.92
C ALA A 175 10.06 -3.09 -13.41
N ALA A 176 8.98 -3.64 -13.96
CA ALA A 176 7.63 -3.42 -13.46
C ALA A 176 7.48 -3.93 -12.01
N GLY A 177 7.97 -5.15 -11.71
CA GLY A 177 7.99 -5.68 -10.35
C GLY A 177 8.78 -4.78 -9.37
N CYS A 178 9.94 -4.27 -9.79
CA CYS A 178 10.72 -3.32 -9.00
C CYS A 178 9.99 -1.99 -8.78
N PHE A 179 9.30 -1.47 -9.80
CA PHE A 179 8.50 -0.25 -9.68
C PHE A 179 7.35 -0.40 -8.67
N PHE A 180 6.58 -1.48 -8.74
CA PHE A 180 5.52 -1.74 -7.76
C PHE A 180 6.10 -2.02 -6.36
N THR A 181 7.28 -2.63 -6.26
CA THR A 181 7.98 -2.80 -4.98
C THR A 181 8.34 -1.45 -4.38
N TYR A 182 8.88 -0.53 -5.19
CA TYR A 182 9.17 0.83 -4.75
C TYR A 182 7.90 1.55 -4.28
N PHE A 183 6.81 1.48 -5.05
CA PHE A 183 5.53 2.09 -4.67
C PHE A 183 5.01 1.55 -3.34
N PHE A 184 5.04 0.22 -3.15
CA PHE A 184 4.65 -0.43 -1.91
C PHE A 184 5.53 -0.02 -0.72
N TRP A 185 6.85 -0.08 -0.88
CA TRP A 185 7.82 0.35 0.11
C TRP A 185 7.60 1.82 0.51
N LYS A 186 7.36 2.67 -0.49
CA LYS A 186 7.16 4.10 -0.29
C LYS A 186 5.86 4.40 0.47
N ALA A 187 4.77 3.74 0.12
CA ALA A 187 3.48 3.90 0.81
C ALA A 187 3.58 3.57 2.31
N VAL A 188 4.21 2.45 2.66
CA VAL A 188 4.38 2.04 4.06
C VAL A 188 5.29 2.99 4.83
N THR A 189 6.44 3.36 4.26
CA THR A 189 7.39 4.26 4.93
C THR A 189 6.78 5.64 5.17
N GLU A 190 6.06 6.19 4.19
CA GLU A 190 5.37 7.46 4.35
C GLU A 190 4.21 7.41 5.34
N THR A 191 3.43 6.33 5.34
CA THR A 191 2.35 6.14 6.33
C THR A 191 2.92 6.06 7.74
N ARG A 192 4.04 5.35 7.94
CA ARG A 192 4.73 5.31 9.23
C ARG A 192 5.21 6.68 9.66
N ASP A 193 5.84 7.43 8.76
CA ASP A 193 6.33 8.78 9.08
C ASP A 193 5.18 9.71 9.50
N LEU A 194 4.03 9.64 8.81
CA LEU A 194 2.82 10.38 9.19
C LEU A 194 2.26 9.93 10.53
N HIS A 195 2.17 8.61 10.78
CA HIS A 195 1.70 8.07 12.04
C HIS A 195 2.50 8.60 13.23
N VAL A 196 3.84 8.62 13.13
CA VAL A 196 4.69 9.19 14.20
C VAL A 196 4.43 10.69 14.37
N GLN A 197 4.20 11.43 13.28
CA GLN A 197 3.91 12.87 13.33
C GLN A 197 2.55 13.20 13.92
N GLU A 198 1.57 12.31 13.81
CA GLU A 198 0.20 12.53 14.31
C GLU A 198 0.04 12.05 15.75
N HIS A 199 0.59 10.87 16.09
CA HIS A 199 0.37 10.21 17.38
C HIS A 199 1.50 10.41 18.40
N HIS A 200 2.72 10.68 17.95
CA HIS A 200 3.90 10.87 18.82
C HIS A 200 4.49 12.28 18.74
N VAL A 201 3.67 13.26 18.36
CA VAL A 201 4.11 14.66 18.31
C VAL A 201 4.45 15.14 19.71
N HIS A 202 5.67 15.64 19.86
CA HIS A 202 6.14 16.21 21.11
C HIS A 202 6.94 17.50 20.82
N THR A 203 6.89 18.45 21.75
CA THR A 203 7.57 19.74 21.61
C THR A 203 9.09 19.62 21.68
N ASP A 204 9.59 18.60 22.40
CA ASP A 204 11.00 18.21 22.42
C ASP A 204 11.35 17.30 21.22
N VAL A 205 12.28 17.77 20.39
CA VAL A 205 12.80 17.05 19.22
C VAL A 205 13.42 15.70 19.58
N ARG A 206 13.98 15.54 20.79
CA ARG A 206 14.63 14.29 21.20
C ARG A 206 13.63 13.16 21.41
N VAL A 207 12.48 13.48 22.01
CA VAL A 207 11.39 12.53 22.23
C VAL A 207 10.81 12.08 20.89
N MET A 208 10.72 13.00 19.92
CA MET A 208 10.30 12.69 18.56
C MET A 208 11.32 11.81 17.82
N GLU A 209 12.63 12.07 17.96
CA GLU A 209 13.69 11.23 17.39
C GLU A 209 13.69 9.82 17.97
N GLU A 210 13.48 9.69 19.29
CA GLU A 210 13.31 8.41 19.96
C GLU A 210 12.07 7.66 19.44
N ALA A 211 10.92 8.34 19.30
CA ALA A 211 9.71 7.74 18.74
C ALA A 211 9.90 7.26 17.29
N MET A 212 10.60 8.03 16.44
CA MET A 212 10.95 7.60 15.08
C MET A 212 11.91 6.41 15.07
N ALA A 213 12.86 6.36 16.02
CA ALA A 213 13.79 5.25 16.15
C ALA A 213 13.07 3.97 16.58
N GLU A 214 12.13 4.07 17.52
CA GLU A 214 11.29 2.94 17.94
C GLU A 214 10.44 2.38 16.80
N HIS A 215 9.97 3.24 15.89
CA HIS A 215 9.23 2.87 14.69
C HIS A 215 10.13 2.68 13.46
N SER A 216 11.41 2.33 13.64
CA SER A 216 12.33 2.11 12.51
C SER A 216 11.86 0.99 11.58
N LEU A 217 11.85 1.28 10.28
CA LEU A 217 11.56 0.33 9.20
C LEU A 217 12.83 -0.13 8.45
N TYR A 218 14.01 0.04 9.02
CA TYR A 218 15.27 -0.29 8.35
C TYR A 218 15.40 -1.80 8.09
N ALA A 219 15.22 -2.63 9.11
CA ALA A 219 15.20 -4.08 8.96
C ALA A 219 14.05 -4.60 8.09
N TRP A 220 12.90 -3.93 8.14
CA TRP A 220 11.76 -4.25 7.27
C TRP A 220 12.06 -3.94 5.79
N THR A 221 12.76 -2.84 5.51
CA THR A 221 13.25 -2.52 4.16
C THR A 221 14.19 -3.60 3.64
N MET A 222 15.09 -4.10 4.47
CA MET A 222 15.96 -5.23 4.11
C MET A 222 15.18 -6.53 3.87
N LEU A 223 14.07 -6.75 4.59
CA LEU A 223 13.19 -7.88 4.35
C LEU A 223 12.50 -7.79 2.98
N ILE A 224 12.04 -6.62 2.55
CA ILE A 224 11.49 -6.44 1.19
C ILE A 224 12.51 -6.81 0.11
N ILE A 225 13.74 -6.31 0.25
CA ILE A 225 14.81 -6.63 -0.70
C ILE A 225 15.06 -8.14 -0.71
N CYS A 226 15.16 -8.75 0.47
CA CYS A 226 15.32 -10.20 0.60
C CYS A 226 14.16 -10.97 -0.03
N TRP A 227 12.93 -10.49 0.12
CA TRP A 227 11.73 -11.09 -0.47
C TRP A 227 11.78 -11.08 -1.99
N VAL A 228 12.05 -9.93 -2.60
CA VAL A 228 12.15 -9.82 -4.07
C VAL A 228 13.26 -10.73 -4.62
N LEU A 229 14.42 -10.77 -3.96
CA LEU A 229 15.50 -11.68 -4.34
C LEU A 229 15.09 -13.15 -4.19
N THR A 230 14.31 -13.47 -3.16
CA THR A 230 13.78 -14.82 -2.94
C THR A 230 12.75 -15.19 -4.00
N ILE A 231 11.89 -14.26 -4.46
CA ILE A 231 10.98 -14.50 -5.60
C ILE A 231 11.79 -14.81 -6.85
N ALA A 232 12.80 -14.00 -7.14
CA ALA A 232 13.65 -14.19 -8.31
C ALA A 232 14.38 -15.55 -8.25
N LEU A 233 14.94 -15.92 -7.09
CA LEU A 233 15.59 -17.22 -6.89
C LEU A 233 14.61 -18.38 -7.02
N ASN A 234 13.42 -18.27 -6.43
CA ASN A 234 12.38 -19.29 -6.47
C ASN A 234 11.87 -19.50 -7.90
N GLY A 235 11.56 -18.42 -8.60
CA GLY A 235 11.13 -18.45 -10.00
C GLY A 235 12.23 -18.98 -10.91
N TRP A 236 13.45 -18.46 -10.77
CA TRP A 236 14.60 -18.91 -11.56
C TRP A 236 14.82 -20.41 -11.39
N SER A 237 14.94 -20.90 -10.16
CA SER A 237 15.21 -22.33 -9.90
C SER A 237 14.08 -23.24 -10.40
N GLY A 238 12.81 -22.86 -10.21
CA GLY A 238 11.68 -23.66 -10.69
C GLY A 238 11.62 -23.75 -12.21
N ILE A 239 11.79 -22.62 -12.89
CA ILE A 239 11.70 -22.55 -14.35
C ILE A 239 12.92 -23.16 -15.00
N HIS A 240 14.12 -22.95 -14.43
CA HIS A 240 15.35 -23.53 -14.92
C HIS A 240 15.29 -25.06 -14.91
N PHE A 241 14.78 -25.65 -13.82
CA PHE A 241 14.59 -27.10 -13.71
C PHE A 241 13.68 -27.66 -14.83
N ILE A 242 12.62 -26.95 -15.19
CA ILE A 242 11.68 -27.35 -16.26
C ILE A 242 12.30 -27.09 -17.64
N ALA A 243 12.96 -25.95 -17.84
CA ALA A 243 13.46 -25.51 -19.14
C ALA A 243 14.63 -26.37 -19.64
N GLU A 244 15.50 -26.84 -18.74
CA GLU A 244 16.63 -27.70 -19.09
C GLU A 244 16.19 -29.11 -19.56
N ARG A 245 14.95 -29.52 -19.23
CA ARG A 245 14.36 -30.84 -19.55
C ARG A 245 15.20 -32.03 -19.05
N ASN A 246 16.17 -31.77 -18.19
CA ASN A 246 17.05 -32.76 -17.59
C ASN A 246 16.59 -33.04 -16.16
N VAL A 247 15.77 -34.09 -16.00
CA VAL A 247 15.10 -34.45 -14.74
C VAL A 247 16.09 -34.89 -13.63
N SER A 248 17.41 -34.87 -13.87
CA SER A 248 18.41 -35.26 -12.87
C SER A 248 18.86 -34.14 -11.93
N ASN A 249 18.56 -32.87 -12.22
CA ASN A 249 19.07 -31.72 -11.46
C ASN A 249 18.26 -31.41 -10.18
N TYR A 250 18.13 -32.42 -9.30
CA TYR A 250 17.35 -32.34 -8.05
C TYR A 250 17.81 -31.23 -7.10
N TRP A 251 19.07 -30.78 -7.19
CA TRP A 251 19.57 -29.67 -6.37
C TRP A 251 18.85 -28.36 -6.69
N ILE A 252 18.63 -28.05 -7.97
CA ILE A 252 17.92 -26.84 -8.41
C ILE A 252 16.45 -26.93 -7.98
N TYR A 253 15.85 -28.11 -8.10
CA TYR A 253 14.50 -28.35 -7.61
C TYR A 253 14.39 -28.16 -6.08
N ALA A 254 15.37 -28.64 -5.30
CA ALA A 254 15.40 -28.41 -3.86
C ALA A 254 15.49 -26.92 -3.49
N ILE A 255 16.27 -26.14 -4.24
CA ILE A 255 16.32 -24.67 -4.08
C ILE A 255 14.93 -24.07 -4.31
N HIS A 256 14.22 -24.49 -5.36
CA HIS A 256 12.84 -24.04 -5.61
C HIS A 256 11.93 -24.34 -4.41
N LEU A 257 11.97 -25.56 -3.86
CA LEU A 257 11.12 -25.93 -2.72
C LEU A 257 11.44 -25.14 -1.45
N ILE A 258 12.73 -25.04 -1.09
CA ILE A 258 13.15 -24.34 0.14
C ILE A 258 12.87 -22.84 0.03
N SER A 259 13.22 -22.24 -1.11
CA SER A 259 12.97 -20.81 -1.35
C SER A 259 11.48 -20.47 -1.37
N GLY A 260 10.62 -21.36 -1.85
CA GLY A 260 9.17 -21.12 -1.86
C GLY A 260 8.54 -21.12 -0.47
N ILE A 261 8.98 -22.02 0.42
CA ILE A 261 8.55 -22.01 1.83
C ILE A 261 9.03 -20.72 2.51
N LEU A 262 10.31 -20.37 2.31
CA LEU A 262 10.89 -19.14 2.86
C LEU A 262 10.15 -17.89 2.34
N LEU A 263 9.78 -17.89 1.06
CA LEU A 263 9.08 -16.78 0.40
C LEU A 263 7.74 -16.46 1.07
N ILE A 264 6.99 -17.49 1.44
CA ILE A 264 5.70 -17.36 2.14
C ILE A 264 5.91 -16.78 3.55
N TYR A 265 6.89 -17.30 4.28
CA TYR A 265 7.23 -16.78 5.62
C TYR A 265 7.61 -15.29 5.56
N ILE A 266 8.52 -14.92 4.64
CA ILE A 266 8.98 -13.53 4.50
C ILE A 266 7.81 -12.62 4.06
N LEU A 267 6.94 -13.08 3.16
CA LEU A 267 5.74 -12.33 2.78
C LEU A 267 4.88 -11.99 4.00
N MET A 268 4.56 -12.99 4.82
CA MET A 268 3.74 -12.77 6.02
C MET A 268 4.44 -11.82 6.99
N HIS A 269 5.75 -11.91 7.14
CA HIS A 269 6.54 -11.00 7.98
C HIS A 269 6.48 -9.55 7.47
N ILE A 270 6.59 -9.35 6.15
CA ILE A 270 6.51 -8.02 5.51
C ILE A 270 5.13 -7.38 5.72
N LEU A 271 4.06 -8.16 5.71
CA LEU A 271 2.70 -7.65 5.93
C LEU A 271 2.38 -7.42 7.41
N TRP A 272 2.87 -8.30 8.28
CA TRP A 272 2.62 -8.22 9.71
C TRP A 272 3.31 -7.01 10.37
N PHE A 273 4.59 -6.77 10.07
CA PHE A 273 5.36 -5.78 10.84
C PHE A 273 4.82 -4.34 10.73
N PRO A 274 4.51 -3.80 9.54
CA PRO A 274 3.90 -2.48 9.42
C PRO A 274 2.54 -2.40 10.10
N GLN A 275 1.72 -3.46 10.01
CA GLN A 275 0.43 -3.48 10.68
C GLN A 275 0.57 -3.36 12.19
N ARG A 276 1.54 -4.08 12.78
CA ARG A 276 1.79 -3.97 14.22
C ARG A 276 2.29 -2.57 14.61
N MET A 277 3.07 -1.93 13.75
CA MET A 277 3.62 -0.59 14.00
C MET A 277 2.61 0.54 13.78
N LEU A 278 1.58 0.34 12.95
CA LEU A 278 0.63 1.40 12.58
C LEU A 278 -0.70 1.35 13.33
N GLY A 279 -1.00 0.24 14.02
CA GLY A 279 -2.22 0.07 14.80
C GLY A 279 -3.51 -0.01 13.98
N GLU A 280 -4.63 -0.31 14.63
CA GLU A 280 -5.94 -0.44 13.99
C GLU A 280 -6.45 0.92 13.51
N GLY A 281 -7.06 0.95 12.32
CA GLY A 281 -7.68 2.16 11.75
C GLY A 281 -6.82 2.96 10.76
N THR A 282 -5.51 2.71 10.69
CA THR A 282 -4.62 3.38 9.74
C THR A 282 -4.76 2.77 8.32
N ARG A 283 -4.89 3.61 7.30
CA ARG A 283 -4.86 3.18 5.88
C ARG A 283 -3.49 3.50 5.28
N VAL A 284 -2.81 2.48 4.77
CA VAL A 284 -1.49 2.67 4.12
C VAL A 284 -1.66 3.31 2.75
N GLN A 285 -1.10 4.50 2.58
CA GLN A 285 -1.13 5.29 1.34
C GLN A 285 0.13 6.16 1.24
N THR A 286 0.47 6.62 0.02
CA THR A 286 1.51 7.64 -0.16
C THR A 286 0.99 9.02 0.22
N LYS A 287 1.88 9.97 0.56
CA LYS A 287 1.50 11.36 0.89
C LYS A 287 0.70 12.03 -0.23
N ALA A 288 1.08 11.76 -1.48
CA ALA A 288 0.36 12.28 -2.64
C ALA A 288 -1.06 11.71 -2.77
N ALA A 289 -1.25 10.43 -2.45
CA ALA A 289 -2.59 9.82 -2.46
C ALA A 289 -3.45 10.34 -1.31
N ALA A 290 -2.87 10.54 -0.13
CA ALA A 290 -3.56 11.14 1.01
C ALA A 290 -3.97 12.61 0.73
N ALA A 291 -3.08 13.39 0.11
CA ALA A 291 -3.39 14.76 -0.32
C ALA A 291 -4.50 14.79 -1.39
N ALA A 292 -4.46 13.90 -2.38
CA ALA A 292 -5.51 13.79 -3.38
C ALA A 292 -6.87 13.39 -2.77
N ASP A 293 -6.92 12.45 -1.83
CA ASP A 293 -8.15 12.10 -1.10
C ASP A 293 -8.65 13.30 -0.28
N ALA A 294 -7.76 14.10 0.33
CA ALA A 294 -8.14 15.31 1.07
C ALA A 294 -8.68 16.42 0.14
N ASP A 295 -8.07 16.61 -1.03
CA ASP A 295 -8.53 17.58 -2.04
C ASP A 295 -9.94 17.19 -2.57
N LEU A 296 -10.17 15.90 -2.83
CA LEU A 296 -11.48 15.40 -3.24
C LEU A 296 -12.56 15.61 -2.17
N LEU A 297 -12.20 15.55 -0.88
CA LEU A 297 -13.11 15.83 0.23
C LEU A 297 -13.40 17.34 0.36
N LEU A 298 -12.42 18.19 0.11
CA LEU A 298 -12.59 19.65 0.10
C LEU A 298 -13.47 20.11 -1.07
N GLU A 299 -13.33 19.49 -2.25
CA GLU A 299 -14.15 19.78 -3.44
C GLU A 299 -15.63 19.32 -3.26
N GLY A 300 -15.90 18.42 -2.32
CA GLY A 300 -17.24 18.02 -1.91
C GLY A 300 -17.91 18.95 -0.88
N VAL A 301 -17.14 19.85 -0.24
CA VAL A 301 -17.67 20.90 0.64
C VAL A 301 -17.97 22.11 -0.22
N ILE A 302 -19.25 22.41 -0.42
CA ILE A 302 -19.70 23.66 -1.05
C ILE A 302 -19.34 24.81 -0.10
N LEU A 303 -18.09 25.29 -0.15
CA LEU A 303 -17.76 26.64 0.28
C LEU A 303 -18.33 27.54 -0.82
N ALA A 304 -19.63 27.84 -0.72
CA ALA A 304 -20.22 28.91 -1.49
C ALA A 304 -19.38 30.15 -1.20
N THR A 305 -18.57 30.58 -2.16
CA THR A 305 -17.85 31.85 -2.06
C THR A 305 -18.90 32.94 -1.91
N GLU A 306 -19.07 33.44 -0.69
CA GLU A 306 -19.93 34.58 -0.44
C GLU A 306 -19.38 35.77 -1.22
N GLY A 307 -20.22 36.32 -2.09
CA GLY A 307 -19.92 37.50 -2.88
C GLY A 307 -19.77 38.73 -1.98
N ALA A 308 -19.00 39.71 -2.45
CA ALA A 308 -18.79 40.97 -1.75
C ALA A 308 -19.41 42.12 -2.55
N CYS A 309 -19.96 43.12 -1.85
CA CYS A 309 -20.51 44.28 -2.52
C CYS A 309 -19.43 45.04 -3.31
N PRO A 310 -19.61 45.31 -4.62
CA PRO A 310 -18.58 45.98 -5.43
C PRO A 310 -18.26 47.41 -4.96
N SER A 311 -19.17 48.05 -4.20
CA SER A 311 -18.98 49.43 -3.73
C SER A 311 -18.43 49.52 -2.30
N CYS A 312 -18.80 48.63 -1.40
CA CYS A 312 -18.45 48.73 0.03
C CYS A 312 -17.76 47.49 0.59
N GLN A 313 -17.60 46.43 -0.21
CA GLN A 313 -16.98 45.15 0.13
C GLN A 313 -17.65 44.38 1.28
N GLU A 314 -18.84 44.79 1.73
CA GLU A 314 -19.63 44.01 2.68
C GLU A 314 -20.08 42.68 2.07
N ASN A 315 -20.10 41.62 2.87
CA ASN A 315 -20.58 40.31 2.44
C ASN A 315 -22.04 40.39 1.97
N ALA A 316 -22.32 39.73 0.86
CA ALA A 316 -23.64 39.60 0.29
C ALA A 316 -23.98 38.10 0.14
N PRO A 317 -25.24 37.68 0.37
CA PRO A 317 -25.73 36.32 0.17
C PRO A 317 -25.91 36.01 -1.34
N VAL A 318 -24.85 36.23 -2.11
CA VAL A 318 -24.74 35.94 -3.53
C VAL A 318 -23.57 35.00 -3.68
N SER A 319 -23.71 33.87 -4.37
CA SER A 319 -22.61 32.92 -4.55
C SER A 319 -22.54 32.37 -5.97
N ARG A 320 -21.44 31.71 -6.31
CA ARG A 320 -21.23 31.07 -7.63
C ARG A 320 -21.41 29.56 -7.49
N ALA A 321 -22.26 28.97 -8.32
CA ALA A 321 -22.41 27.52 -8.43
C ALA A 321 -21.26 26.89 -9.24
N ASN A 322 -21.09 25.57 -9.11
CA ASN A 322 -20.00 24.81 -9.77
C ASN A 322 -20.02 24.87 -11.31
N ASN A 323 -21.18 25.20 -11.90
CA ASN A 323 -21.34 25.39 -13.33
C ASN A 323 -21.03 26.83 -13.79
N GLY A 324 -20.64 27.72 -12.88
CA GLY A 324 -20.34 29.12 -13.14
C GLY A 324 -21.54 30.08 -12.97
N ASP A 325 -22.73 29.58 -12.69
CA ASP A 325 -23.92 30.42 -12.55
C ASP A 325 -23.92 31.18 -11.21
N THR A 326 -24.43 32.42 -11.23
CA THR A 326 -24.67 33.18 -10.00
C THR A 326 -25.97 32.72 -9.35
N ILE A 327 -25.89 32.28 -8.09
CA ILE A 327 -27.03 31.79 -7.31
C ILE A 327 -27.42 32.77 -6.20
N LEU A 328 -28.73 32.96 -6.03
CA LEU A 328 -29.33 33.86 -5.04
C LEU A 328 -30.52 33.20 -4.35
N ASP A 329 -30.88 33.73 -3.18
CA ASP A 329 -32.13 33.40 -2.50
C ASP A 329 -33.35 33.90 -3.28
N CYS A 330 -34.45 33.16 -3.16
CA CYS A 330 -35.75 33.57 -3.69
C CYS A 330 -36.31 34.76 -2.89
N THR A 331 -36.99 35.68 -3.58
CA THR A 331 -37.54 36.91 -2.98
C THR A 331 -38.90 36.74 -2.30
N SER A 332 -39.52 35.56 -2.42
CA SER A 332 -40.81 35.26 -1.79
C SER A 332 -40.62 34.98 -0.30
N GLU A 333 -41.36 35.68 0.56
CA GLU A 333 -41.26 35.57 2.03
C GLU A 333 -41.49 34.13 2.55
N ASP A 334 -42.20 33.29 1.77
CA ASP A 334 -42.49 31.88 2.10
C ASP A 334 -41.57 30.87 1.37
N CYS A 335 -40.51 31.33 0.67
CA CYS A 335 -39.64 30.47 -0.14
C CYS A 335 -38.14 30.67 0.16
N ASN A 336 -37.57 29.83 1.02
CA ASN A 336 -36.13 29.85 1.35
C ASN A 336 -35.29 28.96 0.40
N ARG A 337 -35.56 29.01 -0.91
CA ARG A 337 -34.77 28.27 -1.90
C ARG A 337 -33.71 29.17 -2.53
N ILE A 338 -32.57 28.56 -2.85
CA ILE A 338 -31.47 29.16 -3.59
C ILE A 338 -31.50 28.61 -5.02
N GLY A 339 -31.28 29.46 -6.01
CA GLY A 339 -31.21 29.03 -7.40
C GLY A 339 -30.55 30.05 -8.32
N PRO A 340 -30.33 29.68 -9.59
CA PRO A 340 -29.62 30.53 -10.53
C PRO A 340 -30.43 31.78 -10.88
N ALA A 341 -29.74 32.92 -10.94
CA ALA A 341 -30.31 34.22 -11.25
C ALA A 341 -31.15 34.18 -12.54
N GLY A 342 -32.38 34.70 -12.50
CA GLY A 342 -33.27 34.76 -13.66
C GLY A 342 -33.97 33.44 -14.02
N SER A 343 -33.69 32.33 -13.33
CA SER A 343 -34.46 31.08 -13.49
C SER A 343 -35.77 31.11 -12.70
N THR A 344 -36.71 30.22 -13.03
CA THR A 344 -37.97 30.07 -12.28
C THR A 344 -37.77 29.17 -11.07
N CYS A 345 -38.16 29.65 -9.88
CA CYS A 345 -38.11 28.87 -8.65
C CYS A 345 -39.17 27.75 -8.70
N GLU A 346 -38.73 26.49 -8.57
CA GLU A 346 -39.63 25.33 -8.52
C GLU A 346 -40.51 25.29 -7.26
N GLY A 347 -40.19 26.06 -6.22
CA GLY A 347 -40.93 26.10 -4.96
C GLY A 347 -42.16 27.01 -5.01
N CYS A 348 -42.00 28.24 -5.50
CA CYS A 348 -43.05 29.27 -5.50
C CYS A 348 -43.45 29.74 -6.89
N GLY A 349 -42.77 29.32 -7.96
CA GLY A 349 -43.05 29.73 -9.33
C GLY A 349 -42.56 31.13 -9.72
N GLU A 350 -41.97 31.89 -8.78
CA GLU A 350 -41.41 33.21 -9.04
C GLU A 350 -40.02 33.13 -9.69
N THR A 351 -39.65 34.13 -10.48
CA THR A 351 -38.29 34.22 -11.05
C THR A 351 -37.28 34.72 -10.02
N TYR A 352 -36.14 34.03 -9.89
CA TYR A 352 -35.02 34.49 -9.08
C TYR A 352 -34.53 35.86 -9.56
N PRO A 353 -34.17 36.77 -8.62
CA PRO A 353 -33.73 38.11 -8.98
C PRO A 353 -32.43 38.05 -9.79
N THR A 354 -32.27 38.95 -10.75
CA THR A 354 -31.02 39.11 -11.53
C THR A 354 -30.11 40.20 -10.97
N ARG A 355 -30.60 40.96 -9.98
CA ARG A 355 -29.90 42.07 -9.33
C ARG A 355 -30.07 41.97 -7.83
N TYR A 356 -29.05 42.36 -7.08
CA TYR A 356 -29.05 42.35 -5.62
C TYR A 356 -28.80 43.76 -5.08
N THR A 357 -29.59 44.15 -4.07
CA THR A 357 -29.44 45.43 -3.38
C THR A 357 -28.69 45.21 -2.08
N CYS A 358 -27.50 45.82 -1.95
CA CYS A 358 -26.68 45.67 -0.76
C CYS A 358 -27.39 46.30 0.46
N ALA A 359 -27.53 45.54 1.55
CA ALA A 359 -28.14 46.02 2.79
C ALA A 359 -27.33 47.13 3.49
N SER A 360 -26.01 47.17 3.29
CA SER A 360 -25.11 48.12 3.95
C SER A 360 -25.08 49.49 3.27
N CYS A 361 -24.87 49.53 1.94
CA CYS A 361 -24.74 50.79 1.19
C CYS A 361 -25.91 51.12 0.25
N GLY A 362 -26.90 50.23 0.12
CA GLY A 362 -28.10 50.45 -0.69
C GLY A 362 -27.90 50.41 -2.20
N ILE A 363 -26.70 50.05 -2.69
CA ILE A 363 -26.44 49.96 -4.13
C ILE A 363 -27.18 48.75 -4.73
N ASN A 364 -27.87 48.97 -5.86
CA ASN A 364 -28.53 47.92 -6.61
C ASN A 364 -27.73 47.61 -7.89
N SER A 365 -27.02 46.49 -7.88
CA SER A 365 -26.12 46.03 -8.95
C SER A 365 -26.54 44.65 -9.45
N PRO A 366 -26.21 44.29 -10.71
CA PRO A 366 -26.30 42.90 -11.19
C PRO A 366 -25.67 41.93 -10.19
N ALA A 367 -26.30 40.77 -9.99
CA ALA A 367 -25.80 39.81 -9.01
C ALA A 367 -24.40 39.27 -9.37
N SER A 368 -24.08 39.20 -10.67
CA SER A 368 -22.73 38.85 -11.16
C SER A 368 -21.64 39.76 -10.61
N ASP A 369 -21.93 41.05 -10.40
CA ASP A 369 -20.95 42.05 -9.99
C ASP A 369 -20.57 41.92 -8.50
N TYR A 370 -21.28 41.08 -7.75
CA TYR A 370 -20.94 40.74 -6.37
C TYR A 370 -19.94 39.58 -6.30
N ILE A 371 -19.71 38.86 -7.40
CA ILE A 371 -18.69 37.81 -7.45
C ILE A 371 -17.36 38.46 -7.87
N PRO A 372 -16.32 38.43 -7.03
CA PRO A 372 -15.03 38.99 -7.41
C PRO A 372 -14.42 38.20 -8.57
N ASP A 373 -13.87 38.91 -9.57
CA ASP A 373 -13.09 38.35 -10.70
C ASP A 373 -11.70 37.86 -10.27
N SER A 374 -11.60 37.15 -9.13
CA SER A 374 -10.32 36.70 -8.60
C SER A 374 -9.71 35.50 -9.35
N GLU A 375 -10.39 34.95 -10.35
CA GLU A 375 -9.94 33.80 -11.16
C GLU A 375 -9.58 34.15 -12.62
N ALA A 376 -9.35 35.43 -12.94
CA ALA A 376 -8.86 35.85 -14.25
C ALA A 376 -7.34 36.13 -14.26
N TRP A 377 -6.54 35.21 -13.72
CA TRP A 377 -5.08 35.18 -13.90
C TRP A 377 -4.49 33.80 -13.61
#